data_AF-A0A8H5TWN8-F1
#
_entry.id   AF-A0A8H5TWN8-F1
#
_cell.length_a   1.000
_cell.length_b   1.000
_cell.length_c   1.000
_cell.angle_alpha   90.00
_cell.angle_beta   90.00
_cell.angle_gamma   90.00
#
_symmetry.space_group_name_H-M   'P 1'
#
loop_
_entity.id
_entity.type
_entity.pdbx_description
1 polymer ?
#
loop_
_entity_poly.entity_id
_entity_poly.type
_entity_poly.pdbx_seq_one_letter_code
_entity_poly.pdbx_strand_id
1 'polypeptide(L)'
;MKFSIVFAGLFASATMASPQGNITPNTMGALERRASFPIPASKGSVTYKKAQTISGTFDGGMKTYGRGVKCTGQVEGKDADAVFIPKNGATLKNVIIGSDQIEGVHCEGSCTI
;
A
#
# COMPACT_ATOMS: atom_id res chain seq x y z
N MET A 1 73.66 -19.38 8.47
CA MET A 1 73.55 -18.27 7.48
C MET A 1 72.35 -18.63 6.60
N LYS A 2 71.37 -17.81 6.25
CA LYS A 2 71.16 -16.36 6.27
C LYS A 2 69.67 -16.20 5.82
N PHE A 3 68.84 -15.60 6.68
CA PHE A 3 67.64 -14.74 6.46
C PHE A 3 66.46 -15.11 5.52
N SER A 4 65.29 -15.20 6.15
CA SER A 4 64.02 -14.46 5.95
C SER A 4 63.67 -13.83 4.59
N ILE A 5 62.39 -13.95 4.19
CA ILE A 5 61.45 -12.83 3.97
C ILE A 5 60.00 -13.33 4.03
N VAL A 6 59.20 -12.62 4.83
CA VAL A 6 57.75 -12.76 5.02
C VAL A 6 57.06 -11.91 3.96
N PHE A 7 56.03 -12.44 3.30
CA PHE A 7 55.06 -11.62 2.55
C PHE A 7 53.66 -11.87 3.13
N ALA A 8 53.29 -11.04 4.10
CA ALA A 8 51.92 -10.94 4.59
C ALA A 8 51.12 -10.10 3.57
N GLY A 9 50.39 -10.78 2.69
CA GLY A 9 49.46 -10.15 1.77
C GLY A 9 48.18 -9.75 2.50
N LEU A 10 48.09 -8.47 2.88
CA LEU A 10 46.86 -7.85 3.36
C LEU A 10 45.84 -7.81 2.20
N PHE A 11 44.87 -8.72 2.18
CA PHE A 11 43.72 -8.59 1.29
C PHE A 11 42.77 -7.53 1.86
N ALA A 12 42.90 -6.30 1.36
CA ALA A 12 41.93 -5.24 1.61
C ALA A 12 40.60 -5.62 0.97
N SER A 13 39.61 -5.97 1.80
CA SER A 13 38.23 -6.15 1.36
C SER A 13 37.63 -4.77 1.16
N ALA A 14 37.61 -4.27 -0.09
CA ALA A 14 36.88 -3.05 -0.43
C ALA A 14 35.38 -3.35 -0.41
N THR A 15 34.68 -2.86 0.62
CA THR A 15 33.22 -2.85 0.64
C THR A 15 32.73 -1.82 -0.37
N MET A 16 32.24 -2.29 -1.53
CA MET A 16 31.58 -1.42 -2.49
C MET A 16 30.20 -1.06 -1.93
N ALA A 17 30.04 0.16 -1.43
CA ALA A 17 28.73 0.74 -1.17
C ALA A 17 28.07 1.04 -2.53
N SER A 18 27.09 0.22 -2.92
CA SER A 18 26.24 0.52 -4.07
C SER A 18 25.32 1.71 -3.74
N PRO A 19 25.03 2.61 -4.69
CA PRO A 19 24.10 3.69 -4.45
C PRO A 19 22.73 3.10 -4.14
N GLN A 20 22.22 3.44 -2.95
CA GLN A 20 20.87 3.11 -2.52
C GLN A 20 19.92 3.72 -3.58
N GLY A 21 19.30 2.87 -4.38
CA GLY A 21 18.39 3.31 -5.44
C GLY A 21 17.33 4.25 -4.88
N ASN A 22 16.91 5.24 -5.66
CA ASN A 22 15.83 6.16 -5.28
C ASN A 22 14.53 5.37 -5.03
N ILE A 23 14.33 4.94 -3.78
CA ILE A 23 13.12 4.28 -3.33
C ILE A 23 12.06 5.38 -3.16
N THR A 24 11.14 5.41 -4.10
CA THR A 24 9.91 6.21 -4.04
C THR A 24 8.73 5.22 -3.96
N PRO A 25 7.53 5.64 -3.52
CA PRO A 25 6.33 4.79 -3.57
C PRO A 25 6.06 4.24 -4.98
N ASN A 26 6.59 4.89 -6.00
CA ASN A 26 6.39 4.59 -7.42
C ASN A 26 7.42 3.58 -7.96
N THR A 27 8.49 3.28 -7.21
CA THR A 27 9.55 2.33 -7.58
C THR A 27 9.51 1.05 -6.73
N MET A 28 8.38 0.74 -6.10
CA MET A 28 8.13 -0.47 -5.29
C MET A 28 8.40 -1.80 -6.03
N GLY A 29 8.45 -1.80 -7.36
CA GLY A 29 8.84 -2.96 -8.17
C GLY A 29 10.34 -3.30 -8.11
N ALA A 30 11.19 -2.40 -7.60
CA ALA A 30 12.61 -2.62 -7.38
C ALA A 30 12.91 -3.34 -6.05
N LEU A 31 11.89 -3.60 -5.22
CA LEU A 31 12.00 -4.40 -4.02
C LEU A 31 11.48 -5.81 -4.33
N GLU A 32 12.32 -6.83 -4.16
CA GLU A 32 11.81 -8.20 -4.14
C GLU A 32 10.73 -8.31 -3.05
N ARG A 33 9.56 -8.87 -3.41
CA ARG A 33 8.45 -9.11 -2.48
C ARG A 33 8.96 -9.98 -1.33
N ARG A 34 9.27 -9.36 -0.19
CA ARG A 34 9.80 -10.03 1.00
C ARG A 34 8.86 -11.12 1.56
N ALA A 35 7.58 -11.02 1.25
CA ALA A 35 6.58 -12.05 1.50
C ALA A 35 5.45 -11.96 0.47
N SER A 36 4.84 -13.10 0.14
CA SER A 36 3.52 -13.06 -0.49
C SER A 36 2.51 -12.65 0.57
N PHE A 37 1.99 -11.42 0.49
CA PHE A 37 0.81 -11.04 1.28
C PHE A 37 -0.41 -11.63 0.57
N PRO A 38 -1.06 -12.68 1.12
CA PRO A 38 -2.19 -13.32 0.46
C PRO A 38 -3.41 -12.42 0.61
N ILE A 39 -3.59 -11.48 -0.32
CA ILE A 39 -4.86 -10.77 -0.45
C ILE A 39 -5.88 -11.78 -0.98
N PRO A 40 -6.98 -12.06 -0.25
CA PRO A 40 -7.97 -12.99 -0.76
C PRO A 40 -8.57 -12.48 -2.07
N ALA A 41 -8.90 -13.41 -2.97
CA ALA A 41 -9.56 -13.06 -4.21
C ALA A 41 -10.88 -12.34 -3.93
N SER A 42 -11.18 -11.33 -4.77
CA SER A 42 -12.44 -10.61 -4.68
C SER A 42 -13.64 -11.54 -4.89
N LYS A 43 -14.69 -11.36 -4.08
CA LYS A 43 -15.97 -12.08 -4.19
C LYS A 43 -17.00 -11.36 -5.05
N GLY A 44 -16.56 -10.47 -5.94
CA GLY A 44 -17.39 -9.68 -6.85
C GLY A 44 -17.22 -8.19 -6.67
N SER A 45 -17.82 -7.40 -7.55
CA SER A 45 -17.66 -5.93 -7.57
C SER A 45 -18.96 -5.19 -7.27
N VAL A 46 -18.83 -4.04 -6.60
CA VAL A 46 -19.92 -3.11 -6.31
C VAL A 46 -19.44 -1.70 -6.66
N THR A 47 -20.23 -0.97 -7.45
CA THR A 47 -19.91 0.42 -7.81
C THR A 47 -20.95 1.35 -7.23
N TYR A 48 -20.52 2.28 -6.38
CA TYR A 48 -21.39 3.29 -5.81
C TYR A 48 -21.36 4.58 -6.63
N LYS A 49 -22.54 5.17 -6.87
CA LYS A 49 -22.65 6.47 -7.53
C LYS A 49 -22.29 7.64 -6.61
N LYS A 50 -22.35 7.43 -5.30
CA LYS A 50 -22.01 8.39 -4.24
C LYS A 50 -21.22 7.69 -3.13
N ALA A 51 -20.54 8.46 -2.30
CA ALA A 51 -19.83 7.90 -1.15
C ALA A 51 -20.79 7.15 -0.21
N GLN A 52 -20.36 5.98 0.26
CA GLN A 52 -21.15 5.13 1.14
C GLN A 52 -20.83 5.43 2.61
N THR A 53 -21.75 6.08 3.30
CA THR A 53 -21.61 6.42 4.72
C THR A 53 -21.89 5.22 5.63
N ILE A 54 -21.02 4.98 6.61
CA ILE A 54 -21.12 3.85 7.57
C ILE A 54 -21.13 4.39 9.00
N SER A 55 -22.19 4.14 9.77
CA SER A 55 -22.29 4.59 11.18
C SER A 55 -22.04 3.49 12.22
N GLY A 56 -21.80 2.25 11.79
CA GLY A 56 -21.60 1.09 12.66
C GLY A 56 -20.55 0.16 12.07
N THR A 57 -20.79 -1.15 12.09
CA THR A 57 -19.92 -2.11 11.37
C THR A 57 -20.47 -2.39 9.98
N PHE A 58 -19.62 -2.26 8.97
CA PHE A 58 -19.86 -2.74 7.61
C PHE A 58 -18.87 -3.86 7.30
N ASP A 59 -19.40 -5.03 6.96
CA ASP A 59 -18.62 -6.15 6.42
C ASP A 59 -18.83 -6.22 4.91
N GLY A 60 -17.79 -5.87 4.15
CA GLY A 60 -17.83 -5.86 2.69
C GLY A 60 -17.79 -7.25 2.06
N GLY A 61 -17.56 -8.31 2.85
CA GLY A 61 -17.56 -9.70 2.38
C GLY A 61 -16.50 -10.00 1.33
N MET A 62 -15.34 -9.34 1.38
CA MET A 62 -14.24 -9.41 0.40
C MET A 62 -14.65 -9.03 -1.03
N LYS A 63 -15.67 -8.18 -1.21
CA LYS A 63 -15.99 -7.62 -2.53
C LYS A 63 -15.09 -6.41 -2.84
N THR A 64 -14.94 -6.13 -4.12
CA THR A 64 -14.29 -4.92 -4.63
C THR A 64 -15.30 -3.78 -4.72
N TYR A 65 -15.00 -2.63 -4.14
CA TYR A 65 -15.87 -1.46 -4.10
C TYR A 65 -15.18 -0.28 -4.76
N GLY A 66 -15.92 0.42 -5.62
CA GLY A 66 -15.41 1.59 -6.34
C GLY A 66 -16.50 2.61 -6.62
N ARG A 67 -16.12 3.66 -7.33
CA ARG A 67 -16.98 4.79 -7.72
C ARG A 67 -17.27 4.83 -9.22
N GLY A 68 -16.65 3.93 -10.01
CA GLY A 68 -16.80 3.86 -11.45
C GLY A 68 -16.18 5.06 -12.18
N VAL A 69 -15.21 5.71 -11.54
CA VAL A 69 -14.51 6.89 -12.06
C VAL A 69 -13.03 6.58 -12.25
N LYS A 70 -12.35 7.33 -13.11
CA LYS A 70 -10.91 7.17 -13.31
C LYS A 70 -10.15 7.83 -12.16
N CYS A 71 -9.21 7.10 -11.55
CA CYS A 71 -8.30 7.64 -10.55
C CYS A 71 -7.48 8.82 -11.11
N THR A 72 -7.40 9.90 -10.33
CA THR A 72 -6.73 11.16 -10.66
C THR A 72 -5.25 11.19 -10.26
N GLY A 73 -4.70 10.06 -9.81
CA GLY A 73 -3.30 9.96 -9.39
C GLY A 73 -3.11 10.46 -7.96
N GLN A 74 -2.32 11.52 -7.79
CA GLN A 74 -2.00 12.11 -6.47
C GLN A 74 -2.84 13.36 -6.16
N VAL A 75 -3.79 13.71 -7.03
CA VAL A 75 -4.70 14.83 -6.78
C VAL A 75 -5.74 14.39 -5.76
N GLU A 76 -5.66 14.96 -4.56
CA GLU A 76 -6.59 14.68 -3.47
C GLU A 76 -8.04 15.04 -3.84
N GLY A 77 -8.98 14.17 -3.46
CA GLY A 77 -10.41 14.40 -3.56
C GLY A 77 -10.99 15.05 -2.30
N LYS A 78 -12.32 15.17 -2.25
CA LYS A 78 -13.06 15.50 -1.01
C LYS A 78 -13.92 14.31 -0.57
N ASP A 79 -14.63 14.45 0.54
CA ASP A 79 -15.50 13.41 1.12
C ASP A 79 -16.48 12.82 0.08
N ALA A 80 -17.03 13.67 -0.80
CA ALA A 80 -17.96 13.27 -1.84
C ALA A 80 -17.35 12.32 -2.89
N ASP A 81 -16.02 12.27 -3.00
CA ASP A 81 -15.25 11.44 -3.92
C ASP A 81 -14.88 10.08 -3.31
N ALA A 82 -15.06 9.92 -2.00
CA ALA A 82 -14.69 8.71 -1.26
C ALA A 82 -15.53 7.49 -1.70
N VAL A 83 -14.96 6.28 -1.66
CA VAL A 83 -15.76 5.05 -1.77
C VAL A 83 -16.61 4.90 -0.50
N PHE A 84 -15.98 5.05 0.68
CA PHE A 84 -16.63 4.95 1.98
C PHE A 84 -16.36 6.16 2.87
N ILE A 85 -17.37 6.51 3.67
CA ILE A 85 -17.26 7.51 4.74
C ILE A 85 -17.68 6.87 6.07
N PRO A 86 -16.77 6.20 6.80
CA PRO A 86 -17.04 5.75 8.15
C PRO A 86 -17.18 6.94 9.10
N LYS A 87 -18.29 7.01 9.84
CA LYS A 87 -18.49 7.97 10.93
C LYS A 87 -17.56 7.63 12.10
N ASN A 88 -17.37 8.57 13.02
CA ASN A 88 -16.62 8.33 14.25
C ASN A 88 -17.15 7.10 15.02
N GLY A 89 -16.26 6.16 15.32
CA GLY A 89 -16.54 4.87 15.96
C GLY A 89 -16.95 3.73 15.01
N ALA A 90 -17.05 3.97 13.70
CA ALA A 90 -17.45 2.94 12.74
C ALA A 90 -16.32 1.95 12.42
N THR A 91 -16.71 0.75 11.99
CA THR A 91 -15.81 -0.32 11.55
C THR A 91 -16.11 -0.69 10.10
N LEU A 92 -15.09 -0.69 9.26
CA LEU A 92 -15.16 -1.09 7.86
C LEU A 92 -14.24 -2.29 7.65
N LYS A 93 -14.77 -3.49 7.39
CA LYS A 93 -13.94 -4.70 7.29
C LYS A 93 -14.24 -5.53 6.05
N ASN A 94 -13.26 -6.33 5.62
CA ASN A 94 -13.36 -7.22 4.47
C ASN A 94 -13.79 -6.50 3.20
N VAL A 95 -13.13 -5.39 2.89
CA VAL A 95 -13.44 -4.54 1.74
C VAL A 95 -12.18 -4.44 0.88
N ILE A 96 -12.32 -4.60 -0.43
CA ILE A 96 -11.25 -4.33 -1.39
C ILE A 96 -11.60 -3.02 -2.09
N ILE A 97 -10.70 -2.05 -2.09
CA ILE A 97 -10.92 -0.79 -2.82
C ILE A 97 -10.48 -0.97 -4.27
N GLY A 98 -11.41 -0.73 -5.20
CA GLY A 98 -11.18 -0.81 -6.64
C GLY A 98 -10.27 0.32 -7.15
N SER A 99 -9.70 0.14 -8.34
CA SER A 99 -8.90 1.18 -9.01
C SER A 99 -9.77 2.32 -9.57
N ASP A 100 -11.08 2.12 -9.63
CA ASP A 100 -12.09 3.04 -10.13
C ASP A 100 -12.58 4.02 -9.04
N GLN A 101 -11.63 4.62 -8.34
CA GLN A 101 -11.84 5.52 -7.19
C GLN A 101 -11.00 6.80 -7.33
N ILE A 102 -11.43 7.89 -6.69
CA ILE A 102 -10.63 9.11 -6.53
C ILE A 102 -10.13 9.18 -5.08
N GLU A 103 -11.05 9.07 -4.13
CA GLU A 103 -10.76 8.95 -2.70
C GLU A 103 -11.24 7.57 -2.19
N GLY A 104 -10.45 6.93 -1.32
CA GLY A 104 -10.66 5.53 -0.93
C GLY A 104 -11.64 5.44 0.23
N VAL A 105 -11.15 5.74 1.43
CA VAL A 105 -11.89 5.71 2.69
C VAL A 105 -11.57 7.00 3.45
N HIS A 106 -12.59 7.81 3.72
CA HIS A 106 -12.42 9.02 4.53
C HIS A 106 -13.22 8.88 5.83
N CYS A 107 -12.53 8.71 6.96
CA CYS A 107 -13.16 8.62 8.27
C CYS A 107 -13.45 10.01 8.87
N GLU A 108 -14.68 10.24 9.32
CA GLU A 108 -15.08 11.50 9.98
C GLU A 108 -14.70 11.53 11.48
N GLY A 109 -13.61 10.85 11.85
CA GLY A 109 -13.18 10.64 13.22
C GLY A 109 -12.38 9.34 13.37
N SER A 110 -12.34 8.80 14.58
CA SER A 110 -11.74 7.48 14.81
C SER A 110 -12.58 6.40 14.11
N CYS A 111 -11.94 5.47 13.42
CA CYS A 111 -12.60 4.35 12.75
C CYS A 111 -11.69 3.11 12.82
N THR A 112 -12.28 1.92 12.67
CA THR A 112 -11.54 0.65 12.57
C THR A 112 -11.60 0.14 11.13
N ILE A 113 -10.46 -0.20 10.54
CA ILE A 113 -10.34 -0.79 9.20
C ILE A 113 -9.71 -2.19 9.30
#